data_AF-A0A7C1FVD3-F1
#
_entry.id   AF-A0A7C1FVD3-F1
#
_cell.length_a   1.000
_cell.length_b   1.000
_cell.length_c   1.000
_cell.angle_alpha   90.00
_cell.angle_beta   90.00
_cell.angle_gamma   90.00
#
_symmetry.space_group_name_H-M   'P 1'
#
loop_
_entity.id
_entity.type
_entity.pdbx_description
1 polymer ?
#
loop_
_entity_poly.entity_id
_entity_poly.type
_entity_poly.pdbx_seq_one_letter_code
_entity_poly.pdbx_strand_id
1 'polypeptide(L)'
;MANRANPPQQRLLLLAGVVTLIVAACGGQPAAQLPAADGKALFSYISQTRPYKQWGTWPKDQWNDFTTLLKSGAPHGGVVRIYVNDIALNAARDFKGQLPEGAIIVKENYTGHDPASPGDLDALTVMYKVKGYDPGHNDWFWLKVKPDGKVDAEGKVGMCYGCHAQEGNKDYVLRYGFGSEPAVISAAAEPQQMP
;
A
#
# COMPACT_ATOMS: atom_id res chain seq x y z
N MET A 1 16.72 62.42 -58.23
CA MET A 1 15.70 62.52 -57.16
C MET A 1 14.40 61.99 -57.73
N ALA A 2 14.04 60.73 -57.46
CA ALA A 2 12.81 60.13 -57.97
C ALA A 2 12.01 59.62 -56.78
N ASN A 3 10.83 60.21 -56.59
CA ASN A 3 9.85 59.86 -55.57
C ASN A 3 8.63 59.29 -56.31
N ARG A 4 8.29 58.01 -56.15
CA ARG A 4 6.97 57.47 -56.50
C ARG A 4 6.57 56.33 -55.58
N ALA A 5 5.41 56.51 -54.97
CA ALA A 5 4.72 55.60 -54.08
C ALA A 5 3.96 54.49 -54.83
N ASN A 6 3.64 53.43 -54.07
CA ASN A 6 3.04 52.13 -54.40
C ASN A 6 1.64 52.13 -55.05
N PRO A 7 1.24 50.96 -55.60
CA PRO A 7 -0.12 50.44 -55.53
C PRO A 7 -0.26 49.05 -54.85
N PRO A 8 -1.50 48.59 -54.55
CA PRO A 8 -1.82 47.76 -53.39
C PRO A 8 -2.08 46.26 -53.67
N GLN A 9 -2.24 45.54 -52.55
CA GLN A 9 -2.26 44.08 -52.39
C GLN A 9 -3.56 43.39 -52.84
N GLN A 10 -3.45 42.13 -53.28
CA GLN A 10 -4.54 41.18 -53.35
C GLN A 10 -4.35 40.05 -52.33
N ARG A 11 -5.39 39.82 -51.53
CA ARG A 11 -5.48 38.83 -50.45
C ARG A 11 -5.83 37.46 -51.02
N LEU A 12 -5.01 36.45 -50.74
CA LEU A 12 -5.29 35.05 -51.05
C LEU A 12 -5.80 34.34 -49.78
N LEU A 13 -7.05 33.88 -49.82
CA LEU A 13 -7.67 33.04 -48.79
C LEU A 13 -7.23 31.57 -48.99
N LEU A 14 -6.55 30.99 -48.00
CA LEU A 14 -6.24 29.56 -47.95
C LEU A 14 -7.14 28.89 -46.89
N LEU A 15 -8.05 28.04 -47.35
CA LEU A 15 -8.82 27.11 -46.52
C LEU A 15 -7.94 25.88 -46.23
N ALA A 16 -7.44 25.74 -45.01
CA ALA A 16 -6.82 24.51 -44.53
C ALA A 16 -7.88 23.71 -43.75
N GLY A 17 -8.33 22.60 -44.33
CA GLY A 17 -9.22 21.64 -43.66
C GLY A 17 -8.45 20.88 -42.56
N VAL A 18 -8.93 20.98 -41.32
CA VAL A 18 -8.43 20.20 -40.18
C VAL A 18 -9.18 18.88 -40.15
N VAL A 19 -8.48 17.78 -40.45
CA VAL A 19 -8.98 16.42 -40.22
C VAL A 19 -8.56 16.03 -38.80
N THR A 20 -9.50 16.10 -37.85
CA THR A 20 -9.28 15.64 -36.48
C THR A 20 -9.51 14.14 -36.40
N LEU A 21 -8.43 13.37 -36.31
CA LEU A 21 -8.47 11.94 -36.04
C LEU A 21 -8.79 11.73 -34.55
N ILE A 22 -10.04 11.38 -34.21
CA ILE A 22 -10.41 11.03 -32.83
C ILE A 22 -9.98 9.58 -32.60
N VAL A 23 -8.82 9.40 -31.98
CA VAL A 23 -8.41 8.08 -31.45
C VAL A 23 -9.12 7.90 -30.11
N ALA A 24 -10.15 7.04 -30.09
CA ALA A 24 -10.75 6.55 -28.86
C ALA A 24 -9.75 5.64 -28.14
N ALA A 25 -8.92 6.23 -27.27
CA ALA A 25 -8.08 5.47 -26.36
C ALA A 25 -8.98 4.83 -25.29
N CYS A 26 -9.18 3.52 -25.38
CA CYS A 26 -9.68 2.73 -24.27
C CYS A 26 -8.69 2.90 -23.10
N GLY A 27 -9.05 3.76 -22.14
CA GLY A 27 -8.22 4.14 -21.00
C GLY A 27 -8.10 3.03 -19.97
N GLY A 28 -7.30 2.00 -20.28
CA GLY A 28 -6.68 1.18 -19.24
C GLY A 28 -5.34 1.82 -18.90
N GLN A 29 -5.22 2.47 -17.74
CA GLN A 29 -3.91 2.91 -17.26
C GLN A 29 -2.98 1.69 -17.21
N PRO A 30 -1.76 1.75 -17.79
CA PRO A 30 -0.78 0.69 -17.65
C PRO A 30 -0.60 0.33 -16.17
N ALA A 31 -0.40 -0.95 -15.88
CA ALA A 31 0.03 -1.38 -14.56
C ALA A 31 1.30 -0.60 -14.20
N ALA A 32 1.25 0.23 -13.15
CA ALA A 32 2.41 0.95 -12.67
C ALA A 32 3.49 -0.07 -12.32
N GLN A 33 4.72 0.19 -12.76
CA GLN A 33 5.85 -0.64 -12.38
C GLN A 33 6.01 -0.62 -10.85
N LEU A 34 6.23 -1.80 -10.26
CA LEU A 34 6.43 -1.94 -8.82
C LEU A 34 7.69 -1.18 -8.37
N PRO A 35 7.72 -0.63 -7.14
CA PRO A 35 8.86 0.15 -6.66
C PRO A 35 10.07 -0.73 -6.37
N ALA A 36 11.25 -0.10 -6.25
CA ALA A 36 12.40 -0.77 -5.66
C ALA A 36 12.16 -1.11 -4.17
N ALA A 37 12.89 -2.08 -3.65
CA ALA A 37 12.97 -2.39 -2.22
C ALA A 37 13.80 -1.32 -1.47
N ASP A 38 13.30 -0.09 -1.49
CA ASP A 38 13.84 1.13 -0.90
C ASP A 38 12.67 1.93 -0.32
N GLY A 39 12.83 2.46 0.88
CA GLY A 39 11.77 3.05 1.68
C GLY A 39 11.21 4.32 1.06
N LYS A 40 12.07 5.15 0.44
CA LYS A 40 11.62 6.36 -0.26
C LYS A 40 10.87 6.00 -1.54
N ALA A 41 11.37 5.03 -2.30
CA ALA A 41 10.72 4.54 -3.51
C ALA A 41 9.36 3.91 -3.19
N LEU A 42 9.30 3.04 -2.17
CA LEU A 42 8.08 2.38 -1.72
C LEU A 42 7.08 3.41 -1.16
N PHE A 43 7.52 4.34 -0.31
CA PHE A 43 6.65 5.40 0.21
C PHE A 43 6.06 6.27 -0.92
N SER A 44 6.88 6.68 -1.89
CA SER A 44 6.41 7.44 -3.05
C SER A 44 5.40 6.64 -3.87
N TYR A 45 5.65 5.35 -4.07
CA TYR A 45 4.73 4.47 -4.79
C TYR A 45 3.38 4.36 -4.07
N ILE A 46 3.36 4.05 -2.78
CA ILE A 46 2.12 3.85 -2.03
C ILE A 46 1.38 5.16 -1.72
N SER A 47 2.04 6.33 -1.77
CA SER A 47 1.39 7.62 -1.47
C SER A 47 0.99 8.40 -2.73
N GLN A 48 1.69 8.22 -3.84
CA GLN A 48 1.53 9.05 -5.04
C GLN A 48 1.20 8.20 -6.29
N THR A 49 2.01 7.19 -6.61
CA THR A 49 1.87 6.43 -7.87
C THR A 49 0.64 5.50 -7.85
N ARG A 50 0.46 4.77 -6.75
CA ARG A 50 -0.65 3.85 -6.48
C ARG A 50 -1.11 4.08 -5.04
N PRO A 51 -1.89 5.14 -4.77
CA PRO A 51 -2.25 5.53 -3.41
C PRO A 51 -2.92 4.39 -2.63
N TYR A 52 -2.33 3.95 -1.52
CA TYR A 52 -2.77 2.77 -0.76
C TYR A 52 -4.18 2.92 -0.19
N LYS A 53 -4.63 4.15 0.03
CA LYS A 53 -5.99 4.44 0.48
C LYS A 53 -7.07 4.07 -0.54
N GLN A 54 -6.69 3.81 -1.79
CA GLN A 54 -7.57 3.30 -2.85
C GLN A 54 -7.51 1.77 -2.98
N TRP A 55 -6.65 1.10 -2.22
CA TRP A 55 -6.51 -0.35 -2.26
C TRP A 55 -7.60 -1.03 -1.43
N GLY A 56 -7.66 -2.34 -1.55
CA GLY A 56 -8.53 -3.16 -0.70
C GLY A 56 -7.96 -3.34 0.69
N THR A 57 -8.66 -4.15 1.47
CA THR A 57 -8.22 -4.67 2.76
C THR A 57 -8.53 -6.16 2.77
N TRP A 58 -7.97 -6.88 3.73
CA TRP A 58 -8.30 -8.28 3.95
C TRP A 58 -9.80 -8.49 4.17
N PRO A 59 -10.36 -9.65 3.75
CA PRO A 59 -11.77 -9.93 4.00
C PRO A 59 -12.02 -10.07 5.51
N LYS A 60 -13.21 -9.64 5.93
CA LYS A 60 -13.71 -9.94 7.28
C LYS A 60 -13.74 -11.45 7.51
N ASP A 61 -13.43 -11.87 8.74
CA ASP A 61 -13.72 -13.22 9.21
C ASP A 61 -14.38 -13.17 10.60
N GLN A 62 -14.50 -14.33 11.24
CA GLN A 62 -15.13 -14.49 12.55
C GLN A 62 -14.39 -13.77 13.70
N TRP A 63 -13.11 -13.43 13.53
CA TRP A 63 -12.27 -12.84 14.58
C TRP A 63 -12.21 -11.32 14.51
N ASN A 64 -12.37 -10.75 13.31
CA ASN A 64 -11.97 -9.36 13.08
C ASN A 64 -12.56 -8.80 11.77
N ASP A 65 -12.89 -7.51 11.81
CA ASP A 65 -13.37 -6.74 10.67
C ASP A 65 -12.31 -5.76 10.15
N PHE A 66 -11.50 -6.24 9.19
CA PHE A 66 -10.43 -5.46 8.58
C PHE A 66 -10.90 -4.29 7.70
N THR A 67 -12.21 -4.15 7.48
CA THR A 67 -12.77 -2.99 6.76
C THR A 67 -12.83 -1.73 7.63
N THR A 68 -12.57 -1.89 8.93
CA THR A 68 -12.65 -0.85 9.95
C THR A 68 -11.29 -0.58 10.61
N LEU A 69 -11.25 0.42 11.49
CA LEU A 69 -10.13 0.61 12.41
C LEU A 69 -10.15 -0.50 13.47
N LEU A 70 -8.99 -1.06 13.77
CA LEU A 70 -8.83 -2.16 14.71
C LEU A 70 -8.04 -1.70 15.94
N LYS A 71 -8.44 -2.17 17.12
CA LYS A 71 -7.64 -2.02 18.33
C LYS A 71 -6.33 -2.81 18.19
N SER A 72 -5.23 -2.22 18.62
CA SER A 72 -3.90 -2.80 18.57
C SER A 72 -3.06 -2.31 19.76
N GLY A 73 -1.75 -2.55 19.74
CA GLY A 73 -0.86 -2.21 20.85
C GLY A 73 0.60 -2.38 20.47
N ALA A 74 1.48 -2.08 21.44
CA ALA A 74 2.92 -2.10 21.26
C ALA A 74 3.42 -3.44 20.65
N PRO A 75 4.42 -3.41 19.74
CA PRO A 75 5.19 -2.24 19.31
C PRO A 75 4.50 -1.38 18.24
N HIS A 76 3.25 -1.68 17.90
CA HIS A 76 2.43 -0.94 16.94
C HIS A 76 1.61 0.19 17.61
N GLY A 77 0.89 0.97 16.80
CA GLY A 77 -0.06 1.96 17.32
C GLY A 77 -1.20 1.30 18.11
N GLY A 78 -1.85 2.05 19.00
CA GLY A 78 -3.00 1.56 19.78
C GLY A 78 -4.25 1.31 18.92
N VAL A 79 -4.30 1.92 17.75
CA VAL A 79 -5.29 1.67 16.71
C VAL A 79 -4.58 1.53 15.36
N VAL A 80 -5.06 0.62 14.52
CA VAL A 80 -4.48 0.36 13.20
C VAL A 80 -5.54 0.26 12.10
N ARG A 81 -5.14 0.53 10.86
CA ARG A 81 -5.90 0.19 9.67
C ARG A 81 -4.99 -0.49 8.65
N ILE A 82 -5.48 -1.56 8.02
CA ILE A 82 -4.70 -2.35 7.08
C ILE A 82 -5.25 -2.17 5.67
N TYR A 83 -4.34 -2.05 4.72
CA TYR A 83 -4.60 -1.97 3.29
C TYR A 83 -3.68 -2.94 2.58
N VAL A 84 -4.19 -3.55 1.52
CA VAL A 84 -3.45 -4.52 0.71
C VAL A 84 -3.69 -4.28 -0.75
N ASN A 85 -2.62 -4.36 -1.54
CA ASN A 85 -2.77 -4.23 -2.99
C ASN A 85 -3.56 -5.41 -3.57
N ASP A 86 -4.00 -5.24 -4.81
CA ASP A 86 -4.71 -6.24 -5.60
C ASP A 86 -3.96 -7.57 -5.70
N ILE A 87 -2.63 -7.54 -5.85
CA ILE A 87 -1.78 -8.74 -5.87
C ILE A 87 -1.96 -9.57 -4.59
N ALA A 88 -1.80 -8.94 -3.42
CA ALA A 88 -1.96 -9.60 -2.14
C ALA A 88 -3.41 -10.05 -1.90
N LEU A 89 -4.39 -9.19 -2.22
CA LEU A 89 -5.81 -9.47 -2.02
C LEU A 89 -6.32 -10.60 -2.91
N ASN A 90 -5.84 -10.72 -4.14
CA ASN A 90 -6.22 -11.80 -5.03
C ASN A 90 -5.64 -13.13 -4.55
N ALA A 91 -4.37 -13.15 -4.12
CA ALA A 91 -3.73 -14.33 -3.54
C ALA A 91 -4.41 -14.79 -2.24
N ALA A 92 -5.02 -13.87 -1.50
CA ALA A 92 -5.74 -14.20 -0.28
C ALA A 92 -6.99 -15.08 -0.51
N ARG A 93 -7.61 -15.00 -1.68
CA ARG A 93 -8.83 -15.79 -1.98
C ARG A 93 -8.57 -17.28 -2.06
N ASP A 94 -7.36 -17.67 -2.43
CA ASP A 94 -6.90 -19.05 -2.54
C ASP A 94 -5.45 -19.17 -2.06
N PHE A 95 -5.24 -18.86 -0.78
CA PHE A 95 -3.91 -18.72 -0.23
C PHE A 95 -3.17 -20.06 -0.12
N LYS A 96 -2.02 -20.12 -0.78
CA LYS A 96 -1.17 -21.33 -0.84
C LYS A 96 -0.08 -21.37 0.21
N GLY A 97 -0.21 -20.60 1.28
CA GLY A 97 0.79 -20.54 2.35
C GLY A 97 1.84 -19.45 2.18
N GLN A 98 1.92 -18.78 1.02
CA GLN A 98 2.78 -17.62 0.76
C GLN A 98 2.10 -16.62 -0.16
N LEU A 99 2.38 -15.33 0.04
CA LEU A 99 1.98 -14.25 -0.86
C LEU A 99 2.96 -14.14 -2.03
N PRO A 100 2.49 -13.78 -3.23
CA PRO A 100 3.34 -13.67 -4.41
C PRO A 100 4.22 -12.43 -4.39
N GLU A 101 5.28 -12.43 -5.21
CA GLU A 101 6.07 -11.25 -5.52
C GLU A 101 5.16 -10.08 -5.90
N GLY A 102 5.49 -8.87 -5.42
CA GLY A 102 4.67 -7.70 -5.66
C GLY A 102 3.60 -7.46 -4.61
N ALA A 103 3.31 -8.42 -3.71
CA ALA A 103 2.39 -8.21 -2.61
C ALA A 103 2.87 -7.07 -1.69
N ILE A 104 2.00 -6.10 -1.43
CA ILE A 104 2.26 -4.98 -0.50
C ILE A 104 1.14 -4.91 0.52
N ILE A 105 1.52 -4.87 1.80
CA ILE A 105 0.63 -4.68 2.94
C ILE A 105 1.03 -3.37 3.61
N VAL A 106 0.11 -2.41 3.67
CA VAL A 106 0.30 -1.15 4.39
C VAL A 106 -0.54 -1.18 5.65
N LYS A 107 0.08 -0.91 6.79
CA LYS A 107 -0.61 -0.72 8.06
C LYS A 107 -0.39 0.70 8.55
N GLU A 108 -1.47 1.45 8.68
CA GLU A 108 -1.52 2.72 9.40
C GLU A 108 -1.48 2.45 10.90
N ASN A 109 -0.67 3.20 11.64
CA ASN A 109 -0.56 3.16 13.10
C ASN A 109 -0.97 4.52 13.64
N TYR A 110 -1.96 4.53 14.53
CA TYR A 110 -2.50 5.75 15.12
C TYR A 110 -2.11 5.89 16.59
N THR A 111 -2.08 7.13 17.10
CA THR A 111 -1.63 7.47 18.47
C THR A 111 -2.64 7.13 19.57
N GLY A 112 -3.92 7.04 19.24
CA GLY A 112 -4.99 6.69 20.16
C GLY A 112 -5.10 5.20 20.44
N HIS A 113 -5.97 4.85 21.39
CA HIS A 113 -6.19 3.47 21.86
C HIS A 113 -7.64 2.99 21.71
N ASP A 114 -8.50 3.84 21.13
CA ASP A 114 -9.90 3.57 20.85
C ASP A 114 -10.18 3.76 19.35
N PRO A 115 -10.63 2.74 18.61
CA PRO A 115 -11.01 2.88 17.21
C PRO A 115 -12.05 3.99 16.93
N ALA A 116 -12.89 4.36 17.90
CA ALA A 116 -13.83 5.49 17.79
C ALA A 116 -13.15 6.86 17.93
N SER A 117 -11.92 6.91 18.45
CA SER A 117 -11.10 8.12 18.61
C SER A 117 -9.63 7.77 18.38
N PRO A 118 -9.24 7.47 17.13
CA PRO A 118 -7.95 6.88 16.82
C PRO A 118 -6.77 7.85 17.04
N GLY A 119 -7.01 9.16 17.13
CA GLY A 119 -5.94 10.15 17.20
C GLY A 119 -5.24 10.36 15.85
N ASP A 120 -4.01 10.87 15.90
CA ASP A 120 -3.22 11.21 14.73
C ASP A 120 -2.57 9.96 14.11
N LEU A 121 -2.33 10.00 12.80
CA LEU A 121 -1.52 8.98 12.12
C LEU A 121 -0.05 9.17 12.52
N ASP A 122 0.52 8.21 13.25
CA ASP A 122 1.91 8.27 13.71
C ASP A 122 2.89 7.70 12.69
N ALA A 123 2.55 6.58 12.05
CA ALA A 123 3.44 5.91 11.11
C ALA A 123 2.69 4.95 10.17
N LEU A 124 3.25 4.74 8.99
CA LEU A 124 2.98 3.58 8.16
C LEU A 124 4.02 2.50 8.47
N THR A 125 3.56 1.28 8.67
CA THR A 125 4.40 0.08 8.65
C THR A 125 4.02 -0.76 7.45
N VAL A 126 4.98 -1.07 6.58
CA VAL A 126 4.73 -1.67 5.28
C VAL A 126 5.55 -2.95 5.13
N MET A 127 4.92 -3.99 4.59
CA MET A 127 5.57 -5.21 4.13
C MET A 127 5.49 -5.27 2.61
N TYR A 128 6.62 -5.49 1.94
CA TYR A 128 6.69 -5.58 0.48
C TYR A 128 7.44 -6.85 0.05
N LYS A 129 6.78 -7.72 -0.71
CA LYS A 129 7.34 -8.99 -1.20
C LYS A 129 8.18 -8.75 -2.46
N VAL A 130 9.49 -8.94 -2.36
CA VAL A 130 10.44 -8.70 -3.46
C VAL A 130 11.31 -9.92 -3.66
N LYS A 131 11.12 -10.60 -4.78
CA LYS A 131 11.81 -11.86 -5.09
C LYS A 131 13.33 -11.72 -4.94
N GLY A 132 13.93 -12.62 -4.16
CA GLY A 132 15.36 -12.66 -3.90
C GLY A 132 15.90 -11.59 -2.95
N TYR A 133 15.05 -10.69 -2.42
CA TYR A 133 15.50 -9.63 -1.51
C TYR A 133 16.02 -10.20 -0.19
N ASP A 134 15.27 -11.13 0.40
CA ASP A 134 15.65 -11.77 1.66
C ASP A 134 15.16 -13.23 1.74
N PRO A 135 15.81 -14.15 1.02
CA PRO A 135 15.32 -15.53 0.90
C PRO A 135 15.19 -16.27 2.24
N GLY A 136 16.01 -15.90 3.23
CA GLY A 136 15.94 -16.47 4.58
C GLY A 136 14.70 -16.04 5.38
N HIS A 137 14.04 -14.95 4.96
CA HIS A 137 12.85 -14.41 5.60
C HIS A 137 11.71 -14.19 4.60
N ASN A 138 11.56 -15.14 3.66
CA ASN A 138 10.53 -15.17 2.62
C ASN A 138 10.44 -13.85 1.82
N ASP A 139 11.57 -13.24 1.49
CA ASP A 139 11.64 -12.13 0.54
C ASP A 139 10.87 -10.87 0.94
N TRP A 140 10.68 -10.67 2.25
CA TRP A 140 10.02 -9.48 2.79
C TRP A 140 10.99 -8.30 2.96
N PHE A 141 10.69 -7.19 2.29
CA PHE A 141 11.18 -5.87 2.63
C PHE A 141 10.25 -5.22 3.66
N TRP A 142 10.82 -4.73 4.75
CA TRP A 142 10.09 -4.08 5.83
C TRP A 142 10.31 -2.58 5.78
N LEU A 143 9.30 -1.79 6.12
CA LEU A 143 9.41 -0.33 6.20
C LEU A 143 8.58 0.19 7.37
N LYS A 144 9.14 1.12 8.15
CA LYS A 144 8.41 2.03 9.03
C LYS A 144 8.74 3.44 8.60
N VAL A 145 7.71 4.22 8.27
CA VAL A 145 7.85 5.56 7.72
C VAL A 145 6.79 6.49 8.32
N LYS A 146 7.18 7.72 8.65
CA LYS A 146 6.28 8.77 9.14
C LYS A 146 5.39 9.30 8.00
N PRO A 147 4.26 9.98 8.31
CA PRO A 147 3.38 10.54 7.29
C PRO A 147 4.06 11.56 6.35
N ASP A 148 5.14 12.21 6.82
CA ASP A 148 5.95 13.14 6.04
C ASP A 148 6.99 12.44 5.13
N GLY A 149 7.06 11.11 5.16
CA GLY A 149 8.00 10.30 4.39
C GLY A 149 9.34 10.06 5.06
N LYS A 150 9.57 10.53 6.29
CA LYS A 150 10.78 10.19 7.05
C LYS A 150 10.79 8.71 7.39
N VAL A 151 11.80 7.99 6.90
CA VAL A 151 12.01 6.57 7.18
C VAL A 151 12.59 6.39 8.59
N ASP A 152 11.89 5.66 9.45
CA ASP A 152 12.36 5.29 10.79
C ASP A 152 13.13 3.95 10.77
N ALA A 153 12.72 3.02 9.92
CA ALA A 153 13.38 1.73 9.72
C ALA A 153 13.04 1.15 8.35
N GLU A 154 13.97 0.45 7.70
CA GLU A 154 13.71 -0.23 6.44
C GLU A 154 14.62 -1.44 6.17
N GLY A 155 14.24 -2.28 5.22
CA GLY A 155 15.02 -3.41 4.73
C GLY A 155 14.79 -4.71 5.48
N LYS A 156 15.87 -5.41 5.84
CA LYS A 156 15.84 -6.70 6.56
C LYS A 156 15.77 -6.50 8.06
N VAL A 157 14.67 -5.94 8.54
CA VAL A 157 14.56 -5.47 9.92
C VAL A 157 14.27 -6.63 10.88
N GLY A 158 15.29 -7.08 11.62
CA GLY A 158 15.21 -8.23 12.53
C GLY A 158 14.13 -8.15 13.60
N MET A 159 13.88 -6.95 14.13
CA MET A 159 12.79 -6.73 15.08
C MET A 159 11.41 -7.02 14.46
N CYS A 160 11.23 -6.73 13.16
CA CYS A 160 9.96 -6.97 12.47
C CYS A 160 9.79 -8.46 12.17
N TYR A 161 10.76 -9.07 11.48
CA TYR A 161 10.64 -10.47 11.08
C TYR A 161 10.69 -11.42 12.27
N GLY A 162 11.35 -11.06 13.39
CA GLY A 162 11.42 -11.89 14.60
C GLY A 162 10.05 -12.20 15.23
N CYS A 163 9.17 -11.20 15.35
CA CYS A 163 7.80 -11.42 15.81
C CYS A 163 6.90 -12.01 14.72
N HIS A 164 7.10 -11.60 13.47
CA HIS A 164 6.27 -12.08 12.36
C HIS A 164 6.57 -13.54 11.96
N ALA A 165 7.77 -14.07 12.25
CA ALA A 165 8.16 -15.46 12.02
C ALA A 165 7.60 -16.45 13.06
N GLN A 166 6.95 -15.98 14.12
CA GLN A 166 6.50 -16.83 15.22
C GLN A 166 5.51 -17.91 14.76
N GLU A 167 5.51 -19.02 15.51
CA GLU A 167 4.59 -20.13 15.27
C GLU A 167 3.13 -19.66 15.26
N GLY A 168 2.32 -20.22 14.36
CA GLY A 168 0.94 -19.79 14.12
C GLY A 168 0.80 -18.74 13.00
N ASN A 169 1.83 -17.94 12.74
CA ASN A 169 1.83 -17.03 11.58
C ASN A 169 2.11 -17.80 10.29
N LYS A 170 1.63 -17.29 9.16
CA LYS A 170 1.93 -17.84 7.83
C LYS A 170 2.51 -16.77 6.94
N ASP A 171 3.65 -17.08 6.35
CA ASP A 171 4.40 -16.18 5.48
C ASP A 171 4.65 -14.79 6.09
N TYR A 172 4.99 -14.75 7.38
CA TYR A 172 5.16 -13.50 8.14
C TYR A 172 3.89 -12.65 8.28
N VAL A 173 2.73 -13.15 7.87
CA VAL A 173 1.43 -12.49 8.05
C VAL A 173 0.72 -13.14 9.24
N LEU A 174 0.39 -12.32 10.24
CA LEU A 174 -0.11 -12.76 11.56
C LEU A 174 -1.50 -13.40 11.55
N ARG A 175 -2.15 -13.48 10.39
CA ARG A 175 -3.53 -13.96 10.28
C ARG A 175 -3.79 -14.75 9.00
N TYR A 176 -2.83 -15.55 8.54
CA TYR A 176 -3.05 -16.37 7.35
C TYR A 176 -3.11 -17.87 7.64
N GLY A 177 -3.87 -18.23 8.68
CA GLY A 177 -4.61 -19.50 8.71
C GLY A 177 -6.09 -19.18 8.54
N PHE A 178 -6.61 -19.11 7.31
CA PHE A 178 -8.03 -18.89 7.06
C PHE A 178 -8.88 -19.94 7.78
N GLY A 179 -9.48 -19.56 8.91
CA GLY A 179 -10.31 -20.43 9.75
C GLY A 179 -9.74 -20.79 11.13
N SER A 180 -8.53 -20.35 11.49
CA SER A 180 -7.93 -20.60 12.80
C SER A 180 -7.90 -19.35 13.67
N GLU A 181 -7.89 -19.52 14.99
CA GLU A 181 -7.73 -18.44 15.97
C GLU A 181 -6.37 -17.74 15.80
N PRO A 182 -6.30 -16.40 15.76
CA PRO A 182 -5.03 -15.68 15.66
C PRO A 182 -4.13 -15.97 16.86
N ALA A 183 -2.82 -16.14 16.64
CA ALA A 183 -1.83 -16.32 17.72
C ALA A 183 -1.76 -15.12 18.69
N VAL A 184 -2.32 -13.97 18.31
CA VAL A 184 -2.31 -12.74 19.10
C VAL A 184 -3.67 -12.04 19.07
N ILE A 185 -4.61 -12.57 19.85
CA ILE A 185 -5.66 -11.78 20.48
C ILE A 185 -5.47 -11.79 22.01
N SER A 186 -4.43 -11.11 22.49
CA SER A 186 -4.40 -10.67 23.88
C SER A 186 -3.91 -9.22 23.96
N ALA A 187 -4.73 -8.32 23.43
CA ALA A 187 -4.81 -6.96 23.94
C ALA A 187 -6.18 -6.70 24.62
N ALA A 188 -6.94 -7.78 24.87
CA ALA A 188 -8.21 -7.77 25.59
C ALA A 188 -8.44 -9.05 26.42
N ALA A 189 -7.44 -9.91 26.62
CA ALA A 189 -7.50 -10.88 27.71
C ALA A 189 -6.88 -10.22 28.95
N GLU A 190 -7.66 -9.36 29.59
CA GLU A 190 -7.50 -9.15 31.01
C GLU A 190 -7.63 -10.53 31.68
N PRO A 191 -6.78 -10.90 32.65
CA PRO A 191 -6.92 -12.18 33.33
C PRO A 191 -8.15 -12.11 34.24
N GLN A 192 -9.33 -12.44 33.71
CA GLN A 192 -10.51 -12.78 34.50
C GLN A 192 -11.07 -14.11 34.02
N GLN A 193 -10.46 -15.15 34.59
CA GLN A 193 -11.05 -16.33 35.21
C GLN A 193 -12.24 -17.03 34.51
N MET A 194 -12.12 -18.35 34.30
CA MET A 194 -13.23 -19.23 34.70
C MET A 194 -13.35 -19.06 36.23
N PRO A 195 -14.51 -18.71 36.82
CA PRO A 195 -15.88 -18.74 36.29
C PRO A 195 -16.32 -17.49 35.50
#